data_AF-A0AAV5X0G2-F1
#
_entry.id   AF-A0AAV5X0G2-F1
#
_cell.length_a   1.000
_cell.length_b   1.000
_cell.length_c   1.000
_cell.angle_alpha   90.00
_cell.angle_beta   90.00
_cell.angle_gamma   90.00
#
_symmetry.space_group_name_H-M   'P 1'
#
loop_
_entity.id
_entity.type
_entity.pdbx_description
1 polymer ?
#
loop_
_entity_poly.entity_id
_entity_poly.type
_entity_poly.pdbx_seq_one_letter_code
_entity_poly.pdbx_strand_id
1 'polypeptide(L)'
;QSRHSFHFNSPFRPKNTVMESVKGAEEGTAIVRKIAGLYKRWAYFISRHIFLLIFLSSVISAAGALKILMTPFKNDITGYTPVGSRSLEELKIFQKFFEANGSANTAMFLLIVPKDKGNVLREPILNEVVRVEKILTNNFTMPNHRTGKQESYKQFCR
;
A
#
# COMPACT_ATOMS: atom_id res chain seq x y z
N GLN A 1 31.97 -3.25 27.03
CA GLN A 1 32.29 -4.68 26.88
C GLN A 1 31.25 -5.52 27.62
N SER A 2 30.30 -6.14 26.91
CA SER A 2 29.52 -7.28 27.42
C SER A 2 28.81 -7.95 26.25
N ARG A 3 28.98 -9.27 26.11
CA ARG A 3 28.67 -10.10 24.95
C ARG A 3 27.18 -10.29 24.74
N HIS A 4 26.77 -10.25 23.47
CA HIS A 4 25.57 -10.93 22.99
C HIS A 4 25.75 -12.44 23.14
N SER A 5 24.83 -13.09 23.85
CA SER A 5 24.59 -14.53 23.75
C SER A 5 23.12 -14.73 23.39
N PHE A 6 22.83 -14.79 22.09
CA PHE A 6 21.55 -15.30 21.59
C PHE A 6 21.57 -16.82 21.75
N HIS A 7 21.04 -17.30 22.88
CA HIS A 7 20.75 -18.71 23.08
C HIS A 7 19.51 -19.06 22.25
N PHE A 8 19.70 -19.75 21.13
CA PHE A 8 18.62 -20.41 20.41
C PHE A 8 18.19 -21.65 21.22
N ASN A 9 17.38 -21.43 22.26
CA ASN A 9 16.70 -22.50 22.96
C ASN A 9 15.54 -22.97 22.08
N SER A 10 15.70 -24.14 21.46
CA SER A 10 14.58 -24.90 20.93
C SER A 10 14.03 -25.80 22.05
N PRO A 11 12.78 -25.62 22.49
CA PRO A 11 12.04 -26.71 23.11
C PRO A 11 10.75 -26.91 22.33
N PHE A 12 10.83 -27.64 21.21
CA PHE A 12 9.66 -28.39 20.76
C PHE A 12 9.47 -29.60 21.69
N ARG A 13 9.16 -29.32 22.96
CA ARG A 13 8.64 -30.31 23.90
C ARG A 13 7.11 -30.19 23.80
N PRO A 14 6.39 -31.19 23.25
CA PRO A 14 4.94 -31.11 23.17
C PRO A 14 4.38 -31.01 24.60
N LYS A 15 3.67 -29.90 24.89
CA LYS A 15 3.00 -29.70 26.18
C LYS A 15 1.87 -30.73 26.33
N ASN A 16 1.56 -31.10 27.57
CA ASN A 16 0.57 -32.11 27.98
C ASN A 16 -0.81 -31.96 27.28
N THR A 17 -1.15 -30.75 26.85
CA THR A 17 -2.36 -30.42 26.06
C THR A 17 -2.47 -31.20 24.75
N VAL A 18 -1.35 -31.51 24.08
CA VAL A 18 -1.36 -32.33 22.85
C VAL A 18 -1.67 -33.78 23.17
N MET A 19 -1.16 -34.30 24.30
CA MET A 19 -1.45 -35.68 24.73
C MET A 19 -2.91 -35.84 25.18
N GLU A 20 -3.51 -34.80 25.77
CA GLU A 20 -4.94 -34.79 26.16
C GLU A 20 -5.87 -34.80 24.93
N SER A 21 -5.55 -34.01 23.90
CA SER A 21 -6.30 -34.00 22.63
C SER A 21 -6.24 -35.35 21.90
N VAL A 22 -5.14 -36.08 22.04
CA VAL A 22 -4.99 -37.43 21.45
C VAL A 22 -5.87 -38.47 22.18
N LYS A 23 -6.09 -38.34 23.50
CA LYS A 23 -7.00 -39.23 24.26
C LYS A 23 -8.46 -39.01 23.89
N GLY A 24 -8.92 -37.76 23.78
CA GLY A 24 -10.29 -37.45 23.34
C GLY A 24 -10.60 -37.88 21.90
N ALA A 25 -9.58 -38.00 21.05
CA ALA A 25 -9.74 -38.49 19.68
C ALA A 25 -10.02 -40.00 19.59
N GLU A 26 -9.62 -40.81 20.59
CA GLU A 26 -9.92 -42.25 20.61
C GLU A 26 -11.38 -42.54 21.01
N GLU A 27 -12.00 -41.69 21.83
CA GLU A 27 -13.42 -41.81 22.22
C GLU A 27 -14.38 -41.15 21.20
N GLY A 28 -13.88 -40.38 20.24
CA GLY A 28 -14.68 -39.68 19.23
C GLY A 28 -15.27 -40.58 18.13
N THR A 29 -16.16 -40.00 17.31
CA THR A 29 -16.77 -40.63 16.12
C THR A 29 -15.71 -41.13 15.13
N ALA A 30 -16.06 -42.13 14.31
CA ALA A 30 -15.13 -42.76 13.37
C ALA A 30 -14.41 -41.78 12.41
N ILE A 31 -15.06 -40.66 12.08
CA ILE A 31 -14.50 -39.57 11.26
C ILE A 31 -13.35 -38.87 12.01
N VAL A 32 -13.54 -38.57 13.30
CA VAL A 32 -12.53 -37.92 14.15
C VAL A 32 -11.28 -38.79 14.25
N ARG A 33 -11.44 -40.10 14.42
CA ARG A 33 -10.31 -41.05 14.45
C ARG A 33 -9.54 -41.09 13.13
N LYS A 34 -10.24 -41.08 11.99
CA LYS A 34 -9.60 -41.05 10.65
C LYS A 34 -8.81 -39.76 10.43
N ILE A 35 -9.38 -38.62 10.80
CA ILE A 35 -8.71 -37.31 10.72
C ILE A 35 -7.48 -37.29 11.64
N ALA A 36 -7.61 -37.73 12.89
CA ALA A 36 -6.51 -37.82 13.84
C ALA A 36 -5.38 -38.74 13.34
N GLY A 37 -5.71 -39.88 12.71
CA GLY A 37 -4.75 -40.76 12.07
C GLY A 37 -4.00 -40.09 10.92
N LEU A 38 -4.71 -39.32 10.09
CA LEU A 38 -4.11 -38.57 8.98
C LEU A 38 -3.14 -37.50 9.49
N TYR A 39 -3.53 -36.75 10.53
CA TYR A 39 -2.67 -35.76 11.19
C TYR A 39 -1.46 -36.39 11.85
N LYS A 40 -1.60 -37.53 12.52
CA LYS A 40 -0.45 -38.29 13.07
C LYS A 40 0.52 -38.67 11.96
N ARG A 41 0.03 -39.20 10.84
CA ARG A 41 0.87 -39.59 9.69
C ARG A 41 1.59 -38.38 9.08
N TRP A 42 0.91 -37.26 8.96
CA TRP A 42 1.49 -35.99 8.52
C TRP A 42 2.54 -35.45 9.51
N ALA A 43 2.29 -35.50 10.81
CA ALA A 43 3.23 -35.05 11.84
C ALA A 43 4.53 -35.88 11.82
N TYR A 44 4.44 -37.20 11.65
CA TYR A 44 5.62 -38.05 11.46
C TYR A 44 6.40 -37.69 10.20
N PHE A 45 5.71 -37.38 9.10
CA PHE A 45 6.36 -36.91 7.87
C PHE A 45 7.09 -35.57 8.07
N ILE A 46 6.44 -34.62 8.74
CA ILE A 46 7.01 -33.30 9.07
C ILE A 46 8.24 -33.46 9.96
N SER A 47 8.17 -34.29 11.00
CA SER A 47 9.27 -34.52 11.93
C SER A 47 10.50 -35.13 11.26
N ARG A 48 10.32 -35.94 10.21
CA ARG A 48 11.43 -36.54 9.45
C ARG A 48 12.12 -35.56 8.51
N HIS A 49 11.39 -34.55 8.03
CA HIS A 49 11.85 -33.61 7.00
C HIS A 49 11.78 -32.13 7.45
N ILE A 50 12.01 -31.88 8.75
CA ILE A 50 11.81 -30.56 9.36
C ILE A 50 12.65 -29.44 8.71
N PHE A 51 13.92 -29.71 8.39
CA PHE A 51 14.79 -28.74 7.74
C PHE A 51 14.35 -28.41 6.30
N LEU A 52 13.84 -29.40 5.55
CA LEU A 52 13.31 -29.19 4.21
C LEU A 52 12.04 -28.34 4.23
N LEU A 53 11.16 -28.56 5.20
CA LEU A 53 9.93 -27.78 5.36
C LEU A 53 10.19 -26.33 5.77
N ILE A 54 11.15 -26.09 6.68
CA ILE A 54 11.58 -24.74 7.05
C ILE A 54 12.16 -24.02 5.83
N PHE A 55 13.02 -24.71 5.07
CA PHE A 55 13.61 -24.13 3.86
C PHE A 55 12.53 -23.81 2.81
N LEU A 56 11.65 -24.76 2.51
CA LEU A 56 10.59 -24.60 1.52
C LEU A 56 9.61 -23.48 1.89
N SER A 57 9.15 -23.43 3.15
CA SER A 57 8.26 -22.37 3.61
C SER A 57 8.93 -21.00 3.54
N SER A 58 10.22 -20.91 3.89
CA SER A 58 11.00 -19.67 3.78
C SER A 58 11.14 -19.20 2.32
N VAL A 59 11.40 -20.12 1.39
CA VAL A 59 11.48 -19.81 -0.05
C VAL A 59 10.13 -19.31 -0.58
N ILE A 60 9.03 -19.95 -0.21
CA ILE A 60 7.68 -19.54 -0.62
C ILE A 60 7.36 -18.14 -0.04
N SER A 61 7.64 -17.90 1.24
CA SER A 61 7.45 -16.58 1.86
C SER A 61 8.32 -15.51 1.22
N ALA A 62 9.58 -15.80 0.91
CA ALA A 62 10.49 -14.88 0.25
C ALA A 62 10.06 -14.55 -1.19
N ALA A 63 9.56 -15.55 -1.93
CA ALA A 63 8.99 -15.33 -3.26
C ALA A 63 7.76 -14.40 -3.21
N GLY A 64 6.89 -14.57 -2.20
CA GLY A 64 5.78 -13.67 -1.94
C GLY A 64 6.21 -12.24 -1.60
N ALA A 65 7.22 -12.09 -0.74
CA ALA A 65 7.78 -10.78 -0.39
C ALA A 65 8.41 -10.07 -1.60
N LEU A 66 9.14 -10.81 -2.44
CA LEU A 66 9.73 -10.26 -3.67
C LEU A 66 8.66 -9.78 -4.65
N LYS A 67 7.55 -10.53 -4.77
CA LYS A 67 6.41 -10.11 -5.59
C LYS A 67 5.79 -8.80 -5.10
N ILE A 68 5.68 -8.61 -3.79
CA ILE A 68 5.18 -7.35 -3.21
C ILE A 68 6.12 -6.20 -3.56
N LEU A 69 7.44 -6.39 -3.41
CA LEU A 69 8.44 -5.37 -3.77
C LEU A 69 8.41 -5.00 -5.26
N MET A 70 8.11 -5.96 -6.14
CA MET A 70 7.99 -5.72 -7.58
C MET A 70 6.63 -5.15 -7.99
N THR A 71 5.65 -5.08 -7.09
CA THR A 71 4.32 -4.58 -7.43
C THR A 71 4.35 -3.05 -7.47
N PRO A 72 4.07 -2.40 -8.62
CA PRO A 72 4.09 -0.95 -8.71
C PRO A 72 2.96 -0.34 -7.88
N PHE A 73 3.29 0.66 -7.07
CA PHE A 73 2.29 1.42 -6.32
C PHE A 73 1.46 2.28 -7.28
N LYS A 74 0.15 2.06 -7.33
CA LYS A 74 -0.79 2.90 -8.09
C LYS A 74 -1.52 3.83 -7.13
N ASN A 75 -1.18 5.13 -7.17
CA ASN A 75 -1.87 6.17 -6.41
C ASN A 75 -2.97 6.81 -7.26
N ASP A 76 -4.11 6.11 -7.38
CA ASP A 76 -5.27 6.62 -8.11
C ASP A 76 -6.40 6.91 -7.12
N ILE A 77 -6.85 8.16 -7.08
CA ILE A 77 -7.96 8.62 -6.22
C ILE A 77 -9.27 7.88 -6.53
N THR A 78 -9.41 7.32 -7.74
CA THR A 78 -10.59 6.54 -8.11
C THR A 78 -10.65 5.19 -7.39
N GLY A 79 -9.56 4.76 -6.74
CA GLY A 79 -9.51 3.55 -5.90
C GLY A 79 -10.46 3.56 -4.69
N TYR A 80 -10.99 4.73 -4.31
CA TYR A 80 -12.02 4.86 -3.27
C TYR A 80 -13.45 4.70 -3.80
N THR A 81 -13.64 4.57 -5.11
CA THR A 81 -14.96 4.38 -5.73
C THR A 81 -15.22 2.87 -5.90
N PRO A 82 -16.41 2.36 -5.55
CA PRO A 82 -16.70 0.93 -5.68
C PRO A 82 -16.58 0.46 -7.12
N VAL A 83 -16.03 -0.74 -7.31
CA VAL A 83 -15.86 -1.34 -8.64
C VAL A 83 -17.21 -1.52 -9.32
N GLY A 84 -17.30 -1.11 -10.59
CA GLY A 84 -18.55 -1.18 -11.37
C GLY A 84 -19.57 -0.11 -11.03
N SER A 85 -19.20 0.96 -10.31
CA SER A 85 -20.11 2.09 -10.12
C SER A 85 -20.41 2.80 -11.44
N ARG A 86 -21.63 3.35 -11.53
CA ARG A 86 -22.04 4.21 -12.65
C ARG A 86 -21.12 5.44 -12.80
N SER A 87 -20.63 6.01 -11.69
CA SER A 87 -19.71 7.14 -11.71
C SER A 87 -18.37 6.82 -12.39
N LEU A 88 -17.84 5.59 -12.25
CA LEU A 88 -16.63 5.18 -12.97
C LEU A 88 -16.87 5.01 -14.46
N GLU A 89 -18.06 4.56 -14.86
CA GLU A 89 -18.43 4.43 -16.25
C GLU A 89 -18.58 5.80 -16.93
N GLU A 90 -19.31 6.72 -16.29
CA GLU A 90 -19.46 8.10 -16.76
C GLU A 90 -18.10 8.81 -16.84
N LEU A 91 -17.23 8.63 -15.84
CA LEU A 91 -15.87 9.17 -15.87
C LEU A 91 -15.03 8.62 -17.03
N LYS A 92 -15.13 7.32 -17.34
CA LYS A 92 -14.43 6.72 -18.49
C LYS A 92 -14.94 7.26 -19.82
N ILE A 93 -16.25 7.44 -19.95
CA ILE A 93 -16.85 8.02 -21.16
C ILE A 93 -16.40 9.48 -21.31
N PHE A 94 -16.44 10.26 -20.22
CA PHE A 94 -15.96 11.63 -20.19
C PHE A 94 -14.48 11.73 -20.59
N GLN A 95 -13.60 10.93 -19.99
CA GLN A 95 -12.17 10.91 -20.32
C GLN A 95 -11.91 10.56 -21.79
N LYS A 96 -12.66 9.61 -22.35
CA LYS A 96 -12.57 9.26 -23.77
C LYS A 96 -13.03 10.40 -24.67
N PHE A 97 -14.13 11.06 -24.32
CA PHE A 97 -14.69 12.14 -25.14
C PHE A 97 -13.77 13.37 -25.19
N PHE A 98 -13.14 13.72 -24.07
CA PHE A 98 -12.28 14.91 -23.97
C PHE A 98 -10.79 14.61 -24.25
N GLU A 99 -10.44 13.39 -24.67
CA GLU A 99 -9.05 12.90 -24.75
C GLU A 99 -8.22 13.19 -23.49
N ALA A 100 -8.92 13.28 -22.35
CA ALA A 100 -8.34 13.66 -21.08
C ALA A 100 -7.61 12.45 -20.49
N ASN A 101 -6.32 12.35 -20.79
CA ASN A 101 -5.44 11.38 -20.16
C ASN A 101 -5.11 11.83 -18.72
N GLY A 102 -5.96 11.47 -17.77
CA GLY A 102 -5.81 11.78 -16.34
C GLY A 102 -6.99 12.55 -15.76
N SER A 103 -6.81 13.15 -14.58
CA SER A 103 -7.78 14.15 -14.10
C SER A 103 -7.75 15.31 -15.08
N ALA A 104 -8.81 15.43 -15.90
CA ALA A 104 -8.89 16.33 -17.04
C ALA A 104 -8.60 17.81 -16.74
N ASN A 105 -8.52 18.21 -15.46
CA ASN A 105 -8.26 19.58 -15.04
C ASN A 105 -7.51 19.58 -13.70
N THR A 106 -6.19 19.35 -13.73
CA THR A 106 -5.36 19.61 -12.54
C THR A 106 -5.30 21.12 -12.33
N ALA A 107 -6.23 21.65 -11.54
CA ALA A 107 -6.24 23.04 -11.15
C ALA A 107 -5.31 23.26 -9.94
N MET A 108 -4.41 24.22 -10.06
CA MET A 108 -3.62 24.70 -8.93
C MET A 108 -4.34 25.87 -8.29
N PHE A 109 -4.66 25.74 -7.00
CA PHE A 109 -5.27 26.81 -6.22
C PHE A 109 -4.27 27.34 -5.20
N LEU A 110 -4.14 28.66 -5.15
CA LEU A 110 -3.41 29.35 -4.07
C LEU A 110 -4.44 29.95 -3.11
N LEU A 111 -4.48 29.43 -1.89
CA LEU A 111 -5.32 29.98 -0.82
C LEU A 111 -4.49 30.96 0.00
N ILE A 112 -4.91 32.24 0.02
CA ILE A 112 -4.24 33.31 0.77
C ILE A 112 -5.08 33.64 1.99
N VAL A 113 -4.48 33.50 3.17
CA VAL A 113 -5.13 33.74 4.47
C VAL A 113 -4.35 34.82 5.22
N PRO A 114 -5.02 35.85 5.76
CA PRO A 114 -4.34 36.95 6.44
C PRO A 114 -3.94 36.53 7.85
N LYS A 115 -2.71 36.89 8.26
CA LYS A 115 -2.12 36.46 9.55
C LYS A 115 -2.86 37.01 10.77
N ASP A 116 -3.49 38.16 10.62
CA ASP A 116 -4.20 38.87 11.68
C ASP A 116 -5.67 38.45 11.82
N LYS A 117 -6.09 37.37 11.15
CA LYS A 117 -7.49 36.88 11.10
C LYS A 117 -8.49 37.94 10.61
N GLY A 118 -8.02 39.02 9.99
CA GLY A 118 -8.86 40.07 9.43
C GLY A 118 -9.36 39.77 8.02
N ASN A 119 -9.87 40.78 7.33
CA ASN A 119 -10.34 40.64 5.95
C ASN A 119 -9.17 40.64 4.94
N VAL A 120 -9.24 39.78 3.92
CA VAL A 120 -8.28 39.72 2.80
C VAL A 120 -8.46 40.89 1.84
N LEU A 121 -9.66 41.48 1.76
CA LEU A 121 -9.97 42.58 0.82
C LEU A 121 -9.36 43.94 1.23
N ARG A 122 -8.47 43.97 2.22
CA ARG A 122 -7.75 45.18 2.61
C ARG A 122 -6.60 45.42 1.64
N GLU A 123 -6.40 46.68 1.27
CA GLU A 123 -5.37 47.13 0.34
C GLU A 123 -3.96 46.53 0.56
N PRO A 124 -3.39 46.49 1.79
CA PRO A 124 -2.06 45.91 1.98
C PRO A 124 -1.99 44.43 1.59
N ILE A 125 -3.01 43.64 1.91
CA ILE A 125 -3.05 42.21 1.60
C ILE A 125 -3.31 42.00 0.11
N LEU A 126 -4.17 42.81 -0.51
CA LEU A 126 -4.45 42.72 -1.94
C LEU A 126 -3.21 43.07 -2.78
N ASN A 127 -2.42 44.06 -2.36
CA ASN A 127 -1.16 44.39 -3.01
C ASN A 127 -0.12 43.26 -2.91
N GLU A 128 -0.12 42.53 -1.79
CA GLU A 128 0.71 41.32 -1.65
C GLU A 128 0.22 40.20 -2.58
N VAL A 129 -1.09 39.98 -2.69
CA VAL A 129 -1.67 38.98 -3.60
C VAL A 129 -1.26 39.24 -5.05
N VAL A 130 -1.39 40.48 -5.53
CA VAL A 130 -0.98 40.88 -6.89
C VAL A 130 0.52 40.68 -7.10
N ARG A 131 1.33 40.96 -6.07
CA ARG A 131 2.79 40.70 -6.13
C ARG A 131 3.07 39.20 -6.29
N VAL A 132 2.39 38.34 -5.53
CA VAL A 132 2.57 36.88 -5.60
C VAL A 132 2.13 36.34 -6.96
N GLU A 133 1.00 36.79 -7.48
CA GLU A 133 0.51 36.44 -8.82
C GLU A 133 1.57 36.77 -9.89
N LYS A 134 2.14 37.98 -9.84
CA LYS A 134 3.16 38.42 -10.80
C LYS A 134 4.42 37.54 -10.77
N ILE A 135 4.81 37.05 -9.59
CA ILE A 135 5.95 36.14 -9.43
C ILE A 135 5.63 34.77 -10.02
N LEU A 136 4.46 34.21 -9.70
CA LEU A 136 4.05 32.88 -10.19
C LEU A 136 3.91 32.85 -11.71
N THR A 137 3.37 33.92 -12.31
CA THR A 137 3.14 33.95 -13.76
C THR A 137 4.42 34.17 -14.57
N ASN A 138 5.39 34.94 -14.05
CA ASN A 138 6.56 35.38 -14.84
C ASN A 138 7.89 34.75 -14.43
N ASN A 139 8.09 34.40 -13.14
CA ASN A 139 9.38 33.92 -12.63
C ASN A 139 9.39 32.43 -12.31
N PHE A 140 8.21 31.80 -12.17
CA PHE A 140 8.13 30.38 -11.88
C PHE A 140 8.22 29.54 -13.17
N THR A 141 9.12 28.55 -13.15
CA THR A 141 9.25 27.56 -14.22
C THR A 141 9.16 26.16 -13.62
N MET A 142 8.48 25.26 -14.32
CA MET A 142 8.30 23.88 -13.90
C MET A 142 9.04 22.94 -14.86
N PRO A 143 9.83 21.98 -14.35
CA PRO A 143 10.47 20.98 -15.19
C PRO A 143 9.42 20.03 -15.75
N ASN A 144 9.32 19.97 -17.08
CA ASN A 144 8.50 18.98 -17.76
C ASN A 144 9.31 17.69 -17.92
N HIS A 145 8.91 16.64 -17.20
CA HIS A 145 9.61 15.34 -17.22
C HIS A 145 9.51 14.62 -18.57
N ARG A 146 8.53 14.97 -19.42
CA ARG A 146 8.34 14.33 -20.74
C ARG A 146 9.21 14.99 -21.82
N THR A 147 9.36 16.31 -21.77
CA THR A 147 10.13 17.09 -22.77
C THR A 147 11.54 17.44 -22.30
N GLY A 148 11.83 17.29 -21.00
CA GLY A 148 13.11 17.66 -20.38
C GLY A 148 13.36 19.16 -20.29
N LYS A 149 12.35 19.99 -20.56
CA LYS A 149 12.47 21.46 -20.62
C LYS A 149 11.88 22.11 -19.38
N GLN A 150 12.43 23.26 -19.03
CA GLN A 150 11.82 24.18 -18.06
C GLN A 150 10.70 24.95 -18.78
N GLU A 151 9.46 24.72 -18.38
CA GLU A 151 8.28 25.38 -18.95
C GLU A 151 7.79 26.48 -18.02
N SER A 152 7.52 27.66 -18.58
CA SER A 152 6.90 28.78 -17.85
C SER A 152 5.40 28.57 -17.66
N TYR A 153 4.78 29.35 -16.78
CA TYR A 153 3.33 29.26 -16.51
C TYR A 153 2.47 29.26 -17.77
N LYS A 154 2.75 30.18 -18.71
CA LYS A 154 2.02 30.32 -19.98
C LYS A 154 2.18 29.13 -20.94
N GLN A 155 3.19 28.29 -20.74
CA GLN A 155 3.47 27.15 -21.61
C GLN A 155 2.80 25.88 -21.10
N PHE A 156 2.67 25.72 -19.78
CA PHE A 156 2.00 24.56 -19.19
C PHE A 156 0.50 24.78 -19.00
N CYS A 157 0.06 25.97 -18.60
CA CYS A 157 -1.37 26.32 -18.55
C CYS A 157 -1.83 26.68 -19.96
N ARG A 158 -2.67 25.82 -20.55
CA ARG A 158 -3.36 26.05 -21.82
C ARG A 158 -4.83 26.33 -21.61
#